data_AF-A0A381EG02-F1
#
_entry.id   AF-A0A381EG02-F1
#
_cell.length_a   1.000
_cell.length_b   1.000
_cell.length_c   1.000
_cell.angle_alpha   90.00
_cell.angle_beta   90.00
_cell.angle_gamma   90.00
#
_symmetry.space_group_name_H-M   'P 1'
#
loop_
_entity.id
_entity.type
_entity.pdbx_description
1 polymer ?
#
loop_
_entity_poly.entity_id
_entity_poly.type
_entity_poly.pdbx_seq_one_letter_code
_entity_poly.pdbx_strand_id
1 'polypeptide(L)' 'MLELLKNIGLGLFVNGNYALLSGNYSLNNIYIVLGSVILMGLSIYAKEK' A
#
# COMPACT_ATOMS: atom_id res chain seq x y z
N MET A 1 -11.61 12.92 1.37
CA MET A 1 -11.59 11.47 1.72
C MET A 1 -10.56 10.67 0.92
N LEU A 2 -10.40 10.88 -0.39
CA LEU A 2 -9.40 10.14 -1.20
C LEU A 2 -7.95 10.33 -0.74
N GLU A 3 -7.60 11.49 -0.18
CA GLU A 3 -6.27 11.72 0.42
C GLU A 3 -6.02 10.89 1.69
N LEU A 4 -7.05 10.65 2.50
CA LEU A 4 -6.95 9.73 3.64
C LEU A 4 -6.68 8.30 3.14
N LEU A 5 -7.39 7.88 2.08
CA LEU A 5 -7.20 6.56 1.47
C LEU A 5 -5.79 6.39 0.90
N LYS A 6 -5.27 7.43 0.22
CA LYS A 6 -3.88 7.46 -0.25
C LYS A 6 -2.88 7.35 0.90
N ASN A 7 -3.10 8.08 2.00
CA ASN A 7 -2.22 8.04 3.17
C ASN A 7 -2.26 6.68 3.90
N ILE A 8 -3.43 6.04 3.98
CA ILE A 8 -3.56 4.68 4.50
C ILE A 8 -2.80 3.68 3.62
N GLY A 9 -2.95 3.80 2.29
CA GLY A 9 -2.20 2.98 1.33
C GLY A 9 -0.68 3.16 1.49
N LEU A 10 -0.22 4.39 1.67
CA LEU A 10 1.20 4.68 1.86
C LEU A 10 1.72 4.09 3.19
N GLY A 11 0.93 4.15 4.26
CA GLY A 11 1.25 3.51 5.53
C GLY A 11 1.34 1.98 5.45
N LEU A 12 0.42 1.35 4.71
CA LEU A 12 0.45 -0.10 4.45
C LEU A 12 1.67 -0.50 3.61
N PHE A 13 2.02 0.30 2.61
CA PHE A 13 3.19 0.08 1.75
C PHE A 13 4.49 0.11 2.57
N VAL A 14 4.67 1.13 3.40
CA VAL A 14 5.87 1.28 4.24
C VAL A 14 5.98 0.13 5.25
N ASN A 15 4.89 -0.26 5.91
CA ASN A 15 4.90 -1.37 6.87
C ASN A 15 5.17 -2.73 6.19
N GLY A 16 4.53 -3.00 5.05
CA GLY A 16 4.77 -4.22 4.29
C GLY A 16 6.21 -4.30 3.78
N ASN A 17 6.75 -3.20 3.27
CA ASN A 17 8.13 -3.13 2.78
C ASN A 17 9.15 -3.27 3.93
N TYR A 18 8.86 -2.68 5.09
CA TYR A 18 9.68 -2.84 6.29
C TYR A 18 9.74 -4.31 6.75
N ALA A 19 8.60 -5.01 6.71
CA ALA A 19 8.55 -6.44 7.05
C ALA A 19 9.35 -7.31 6.05
N LEU A 20 9.31 -6.98 4.75
CA LEU A 20 10.13 -7.65 3.73
C LEU A 20 11.63 -7.39 3.93
N LEU A 21 12.02 -6.14 4.20
CA LEU A 21 13.40 -5.74 4.50
C LEU A 21 13.94 -6.40 5.77
N SER A 22 13.09 -6.67 6.75
CA SER A 22 13.43 -7.40 7.97
C SER A 22 13.60 -8.92 7.75
N GLY A 23 13.53 -9.40 6.51
CA GLY A 23 13.70 -10.81 6.17
C GLY A 23 12.43 -11.66 6.31
N ASN A 24 11.28 -11.05 6.62
CA ASN A 24 10.00 -11.74 6.70
C ASN A 24 9.32 -11.74 5.32
N TYR A 25 9.76 -12.65 4.45
CA TYR A 25 9.23 -12.85 3.09
C TYR A 25 7.92 -13.66 3.06
N SER A 26 7.05 -13.47 4.05
CA SER A 26 5.72 -14.07 4.03
C SER A 26 4.93 -13.56 2.82
N LEU A 27 4.19 -14.46 2.16
CA LEU A 27 3.26 -14.11 1.07
C LEU A 27 2.31 -12.99 1.50
N ASN A 28 1.93 -12.95 2.78
CA ASN A 28 1.08 -11.91 3.33
C ASN A 28 1.68 -10.51 3.19
N ASN A 29 2.99 -10.35 3.43
CA ASN A 29 3.66 -9.06 3.31
C ASN A 29 3.76 -8.61 1.85
N ILE A 30 3.94 -9.56 0.93
CA ILE A 30 3.95 -9.30 -0.52
C ILE A 30 2.56 -8.83 -0.98
N TYR A 31 1.49 -9.48 -0.52
CA TYR A 31 0.12 -9.06 -0.82
C TYR A 31 -0.22 -7.69 -0.23
N ILE A 32 0.27 -7.36 0.97
CA ILE A 32 0.08 -6.03 1.58
C ILE A 32 0.79 -4.96 0.75
N VAL A 33 2.02 -5.19 0.32
CA VAL A 33 2.76 -4.24 -0.53
C VAL A 33 2.05 -4.05 -1.88
N LEU A 34 1.73 -5.12 -2.61
CA LEU A 34 1.04 -5.01 -3.90
C LEU A 34 -0.35 -4.39 -3.77
N GLY A 35 -1.13 -4.83 -2.78
CA GLY A 35 -2.46 -4.30 -2.50
C GLY A 35 -2.42 -2.82 -2.16
N SER A 36 -1.43 -2.38 -1.38
CA SER A 36 -1.28 -0.97 -1.02
C SER A 36 -0.98 -0.07 -2.23
N VAL A 37 -0.19 -0.55 -3.19
CA VAL A 37 0.09 0.17 -4.45
C VAL A 37 -1.17 0.30 -5.31
N ILE A 38 -1.96 -0.78 -5.44
CA ILE A 38 -3.23 -0.75 -6.17
C ILE A 38 -4.21 0.22 -5.52
N LEU A 39 -4.30 0.20 -4.19
CA LEU A 39 -5.22 1.05 -3.42
C LEU A 39 -4.85 2.53 -3.57
N MET A 40 -3.55 2.87 -3.55
CA MET A 40 -3.08 4.21 -3.88
C MET A 40 -3.36 4.60 -5.33
N GLY A 41 -3.10 3.71 -6.29
CA GLY A 41 -3.39 3.94 -7.71
C GLY A 41 -4.86 4.22 -7.99
N LEU A 42 -5.76 3.43 -7.40
CA LEU A 42 -7.21 3.65 -7.47
C LEU A 42 -7.62 4.97 -6.82
N SER A 43 -7.00 5.35 -5.69
CA SER A 43 -7.30 6.62 -5.03
C SER A 43 -6.90 7.84 -5.86
N ILE A 44 -5.80 7.74 -6.62
CA ILE A 44 -5.33 8.79 -7.53
C ILE A 44 -6.25 8.86 -8.75
N TYR A 45 -6.55 7.71 -9.36
CA TYR A 45 -7.45 7.63 -10.51
C TYR A 45 -8.85 8.18 -10.18
N ALA A 46 -9.38 7.86 -9.00
CA ALA A 46 -10.66 8.38 -8.52
C ALA A 46 -10.61 9.87 -8.12
N LYS A 47 -9.42 10.46 -7.94
CA LYS A 47 -9.24 11.89 -7.66
C LYS A 47 -9.15 12.71 -8.96
N GLU A 48 -8.60 12.13 -10.02
CA GLU A 48 -8.49 12.76 -11.34
C GLU A 48 -9.78 12.69 -12.17
N LYS A 49 -10.74 11.84 -11.77
CA LYS A 49 -12.04 11.68 -12.41
C LYS A 49 -13.15 12.38 -11.62
#